data_AF-A0A9E3VC67-F1
#
_entry.id   AF-A0A9E3VC67-F1
#
_cell.length_a   1.000
_cell.length_b   1.000
_cell.length_c   1.000
_cell.angle_alpha   90.00
_cell.angle_beta   90.00
_cell.angle_gamma   90.00
#
_symmetry.space_group_name_H-M   'P 1'
#
loop_
_entity.id
_entity.type
_entity.pdbx_description
1 polymer ?
#
loop_
_entity_poly.entity_id
_entity_poly.type
_entity_poly.pdbx_seq_one_letter_code
_entity_poly.pdbx_strand_id
1 'polypeptide(L)'
;MRGLVPLALALAACTVRSASDAGCQAPLFGRPGAQTGLTAAECQPACLCGTTPFVPARFDAARLALLREWRLEVPYAEVTEDPYAKDAGPSAGVCGMVPTDVAARRYRLETFADVTAVSAAGGVLTHHGACGVCSTLDDLALYAEAPDLGAPVRQCGIDTFSQGFEANVRCLQALGFTRPCAQIWAWNTAHTRSKCLEPCVLEGDKPYHLSDGGLNACLACDERESGPVFKAVAGRTRRNTGLATAICRPCEETRPVAHDYP
;
A
#
# COMPACT_ATOMS: atom_id res chain seq x y z
N MET A 1 49.59 39.13 -40.27
CA MET A 1 49.76 38.95 -38.82
C MET A 1 48.82 37.84 -38.37
N ARG A 2 49.34 36.84 -37.65
CA ARG A 2 48.64 35.60 -37.27
C ARG A 2 47.52 35.90 -36.26
N GLY A 3 46.29 35.50 -36.57
CA GLY A 3 45.17 35.51 -35.61
C GLY A 3 45.15 34.22 -34.79
N LEU A 4 45.20 34.35 -33.46
CA LEU A 4 44.97 33.25 -32.53
C LEU A 4 43.47 32.91 -32.47
N VAL A 5 43.14 31.63 -32.59
CA VAL A 5 41.83 31.07 -32.22
C VAL A 5 41.99 30.38 -30.86
N PRO A 6 41.21 30.71 -29.82
CA PRO A 6 41.27 30.01 -28.55
C PRO A 6 40.47 28.70 -28.64
N LEU A 7 41.13 27.59 -28.31
CA LEU A 7 40.52 26.28 -28.17
C LEU A 7 39.84 26.20 -26.80
N ALA A 8 38.50 26.22 -26.77
CA ALA A 8 37.74 25.99 -25.55
C ALA A 8 37.74 24.48 -25.22
N LEU A 9 38.46 24.09 -24.17
CA LEU A 9 38.34 22.74 -23.58
C LEU A 9 36.98 22.65 -22.86
N ALA A 10 36.05 21.88 -23.42
CA ALA A 10 34.87 21.42 -22.70
C ALA A 10 35.32 20.36 -21.67
N LEU A 11 35.41 20.74 -20.40
CA LEU A 11 35.49 19.81 -19.28
C LEU A 11 34.16 19.04 -19.20
N ALA A 12 34.13 17.86 -19.81
CA ALA A 12 33.10 16.87 -19.50
C ALA A 12 33.29 16.46 -18.04
N ALA A 13 32.47 17.01 -17.15
CA ALA A 13 32.34 16.53 -15.79
C ALA A 13 31.78 15.10 -15.85
N CYS A 14 32.68 14.11 -15.81
CA CYS A 14 32.29 12.75 -15.45
C CYS A 14 31.78 12.80 -14.01
N THR A 15 30.47 12.83 -13.83
CA THR A 15 29.84 12.51 -12.55
C THR A 15 30.23 11.08 -12.22
N VAL A 16 31.15 10.93 -11.27
CA VAL A 16 31.52 9.64 -10.69
C VAL A 16 30.29 9.11 -9.99
N ARG A 17 29.61 8.17 -10.63
CA ARG A 17 28.53 7.40 -10.03
C ARG A 17 29.17 6.59 -8.90
N SER A 18 28.86 6.91 -7.65
CA SER A 18 29.34 6.14 -6.50
C SER A 18 28.90 4.69 -6.65
N ALA A 19 29.81 3.76 -6.34
CA ALA A 19 29.64 2.31 -6.48
C ALA A 19 28.54 1.69 -5.59
N SER A 20 27.77 2.50 -4.85
CA SER A 20 26.58 2.08 -4.10
C SER A 20 25.32 1.95 -4.97
N ASP A 21 25.32 2.49 -6.20
CA ASP A 21 24.15 2.48 -7.10
C ASP A 21 24.29 1.55 -8.32
N ALA A 22 25.40 0.80 -8.41
CA ALA A 22 25.65 -0.10 -9.53
C ALA A 22 25.55 -1.55 -9.08
N GLY A 23 24.41 -2.20 -9.34
CA GLY A 23 24.39 -3.66 -9.50
C GLY A 23 23.37 -4.47 -8.71
N CYS A 24 22.43 -3.88 -7.95
CA CYS A 24 21.34 -4.70 -7.44
C CYS A 24 20.16 -4.74 -8.42
N GLN A 25 20.07 -5.83 -9.19
CA GLN A 25 18.77 -6.29 -9.68
C GLN A 25 18.07 -7.00 -8.52
N ALA A 26 17.52 -6.21 -7.59
CA ALA A 26 16.77 -6.77 -6.48
C ALA A 26 15.56 -7.52 -7.04
N PRO A 27 15.21 -8.72 -6.53
CA PRO A 27 13.86 -9.22 -6.73
C PRO A 27 12.86 -8.17 -6.23
N LEU A 28 11.69 -8.12 -6.86
CA LEU A 28 10.59 -7.32 -6.37
C LEU A 28 10.23 -7.73 -4.94
N PHE A 29 9.81 -6.79 -4.12
CA PHE A 29 9.31 -7.02 -2.79
C PHE A 29 7.88 -7.53 -2.82
N GLY A 30 7.64 -8.71 -2.25
CA GLY A 30 6.31 -9.29 -2.13
C GLY A 30 6.34 -10.73 -1.61
N ARG A 31 5.17 -11.37 -1.55
CA ARG A 31 5.02 -12.77 -1.19
C ARG A 31 4.31 -13.46 -2.35
N PRO A 32 5.05 -14.06 -3.29
CA PRO A 32 4.45 -14.62 -4.49
C PRO A 32 3.49 -15.77 -4.13
N GLY A 33 2.31 -15.75 -4.74
CA GLY A 33 1.30 -16.79 -4.68
C GLY A 33 0.85 -17.20 -6.08
N ALA A 34 -0.20 -18.04 -6.17
CA ALA A 34 -0.67 -18.58 -7.45
C ALA A 34 -1.05 -17.48 -8.47
N GLN A 35 -1.64 -16.36 -8.04
CA GLN A 35 -1.99 -15.24 -8.93
C GLN A 35 -0.84 -14.25 -9.18
N THR A 36 0.31 -14.39 -8.54
CA THR A 36 1.40 -13.39 -8.71
C THR A 36 1.99 -13.42 -10.11
N GLY A 37 2.24 -14.61 -10.66
CA GLY A 37 2.89 -14.75 -11.98
C GLY A 37 4.41 -14.60 -11.98
N LEU A 38 5.02 -14.51 -10.80
CA LEU A 38 6.47 -14.38 -10.62
C LEU A 38 6.98 -15.53 -9.74
N THR A 39 8.23 -15.92 -9.99
CA THR A 39 8.94 -16.91 -9.18
C THR A 39 9.47 -16.31 -7.88
N ALA A 40 9.90 -17.17 -6.96
CA ALA A 40 10.59 -16.74 -5.72
C ALA A 40 11.98 -16.10 -5.99
N ALA A 41 12.52 -16.22 -7.20
CA ALA A 41 13.73 -15.53 -7.60
C ALA A 41 13.46 -14.09 -8.09
N GLU A 42 12.25 -13.83 -8.60
CA GLU A 42 11.82 -12.52 -9.11
C GLU A 42 11.05 -11.72 -8.07
N CYS A 43 10.42 -12.37 -7.09
CA CYS A 43 9.69 -11.73 -6.01
C CYS A 43 9.98 -12.38 -4.64
N GLN A 44 10.44 -11.58 -3.67
CA GLN A 44 10.87 -12.04 -2.36
C GLN A 44 10.30 -11.20 -1.21
N PRO A 45 10.05 -11.81 -0.04
CA PRO A 45 9.47 -11.12 1.11
C PRO A 45 10.54 -10.35 1.90
N ALA A 46 11.50 -9.73 1.21
CA ALA A 46 12.58 -8.95 1.79
C ALA A 46 13.20 -8.05 0.73
N CYS A 47 13.62 -6.86 1.15
CA CYS A 47 14.50 -6.00 0.38
C CYS A 47 15.91 -6.14 0.93
N LEU A 48 16.76 -6.89 0.24
CA LEU A 48 18.10 -7.22 0.75
C LEU A 48 19.20 -6.33 0.18
N CYS A 49 18.86 -5.38 -0.67
CA CYS A 49 19.81 -4.46 -1.28
C CYS A 49 19.18 -3.07 -1.49
N GLY A 50 20.02 -2.10 -1.83
CA GLY A 50 19.69 -0.68 -1.78
C GLY A 50 20.16 -0.04 -0.47
N THR A 51 19.77 1.22 -0.24
CA THR A 51 20.28 2.02 0.89
C THR A 51 19.74 1.60 2.24
N THR A 52 18.65 0.82 2.30
CA THR A 52 18.04 0.36 3.55
C THR A 52 17.45 -1.04 3.38
N PRO A 53 18.28 -2.08 3.54
CA PRO A 53 17.78 -3.45 3.56
C PRO A 53 16.75 -3.62 4.68
N PHE A 54 15.65 -4.30 4.40
CA PHE A 54 14.63 -4.60 5.41
C PHE A 54 13.95 -5.95 5.15
N VAL A 55 13.57 -6.59 6.25
CA VAL A 55 12.69 -7.75 6.27
C VAL A 55 11.42 -7.32 6.99
N PRO A 56 10.23 -7.50 6.39
CA PRO A 56 8.98 -7.06 6.96
C PRO A 56 8.66 -7.84 8.24
N ALA A 57 7.90 -7.20 9.12
CA ALA A 57 7.37 -7.84 10.31
C ALA A 57 6.59 -9.12 9.94
N ARG A 58 6.81 -10.19 10.71
CA ARG A 58 6.00 -11.40 10.63
C ARG A 58 4.79 -11.25 11.56
N PHE A 59 3.63 -11.66 11.05
CA PHE A 59 2.37 -11.68 11.77
C PHE A 59 1.92 -13.13 11.92
N ASP A 60 2.21 -13.71 13.09
CA ASP A 60 1.63 -14.98 13.50
C ASP A 60 0.25 -14.76 14.14
N ALA A 61 -0.42 -15.85 14.52
CA ALA A 61 -1.75 -15.80 15.12
C ALA A 61 -1.79 -14.94 16.40
N ALA A 62 -0.73 -14.96 17.21
CA ALA A 62 -0.66 -14.20 18.46
C ALA A 62 -0.55 -12.69 18.16
N ARG A 63 0.30 -12.30 17.21
CA ARG A 63 0.43 -10.89 16.80
C ARG A 63 -0.84 -10.37 16.14
N LEU A 64 -1.50 -11.17 15.31
CA LEU A 64 -2.78 -10.79 14.70
C LEU A 64 -3.89 -10.64 15.76
N ALA A 65 -3.94 -11.52 16.76
CA ALA A 65 -4.86 -11.39 17.88
C ALA A 65 -4.60 -10.11 18.68
N LEU A 66 -3.32 -9.81 18.98
CA LEU A 66 -2.92 -8.58 19.67
C LEU A 66 -3.42 -7.32 18.94
N LEU A 67 -3.24 -7.23 17.62
CA LEU A 67 -3.76 -6.10 16.83
C LEU A 67 -5.27 -5.93 16.99
N ARG A 68 -6.01 -7.04 16.96
CA ARG A 68 -7.48 -7.11 17.10
C ARG A 68 -7.98 -6.93 18.52
N GLU A 69 -7.11 -6.84 19.51
CA GLU A 69 -7.47 -6.52 20.90
C GLU A 69 -7.42 -5.02 21.16
N TRP A 70 -6.62 -4.27 20.39
CA TRP A 70 -6.61 -2.81 20.46
C TRP A 70 -7.90 -2.20 19.90
N ARG A 71 -8.46 -1.22 20.60
CA ARG A 71 -9.71 -0.54 20.25
C ARG A 71 -9.47 0.94 19.98
N LEU A 72 -9.82 1.36 18.78
CA LEU A 72 -9.79 2.77 18.40
C LEU A 72 -10.85 3.52 19.22
N GLU A 73 -10.46 4.60 19.89
CA GLU A 73 -11.37 5.37 20.75
C GLU A 73 -12.49 6.05 19.96
N VAL A 74 -12.14 6.64 18.82
CA VAL A 74 -13.06 7.33 17.93
C VAL A 74 -13.00 6.65 16.56
N PRO A 75 -14.01 5.84 16.20
CA PRO A 75 -14.09 5.25 14.87
C PRO A 75 -14.11 6.31 13.76
N TYR A 76 -13.55 5.99 12.60
CA TYR A 76 -13.71 6.85 11.42
C TYR A 76 -15.18 6.95 11.02
N ALA A 77 -15.55 8.13 10.52
CA ALA A 77 -16.84 8.31 9.87
C ALA A 77 -16.96 7.43 8.62
N GLU A 78 -18.18 7.03 8.31
CA GLU A 78 -18.50 6.27 7.10
C GLU A 78 -18.27 7.10 5.83
N VAL A 79 -17.79 6.43 4.76
CA VAL A 79 -17.60 7.02 3.43
C VAL A 79 -18.88 6.87 2.63
N THR A 80 -19.86 7.71 2.95
CA THR A 80 -21.23 7.64 2.40
C THR A 80 -21.41 8.38 1.07
N GLU A 81 -20.48 9.30 0.74
CA GLU A 81 -20.42 10.00 -0.54
C GLU A 81 -19.32 9.43 -1.43
N ASP A 82 -19.49 9.53 -2.75
CA ASP A 82 -18.48 9.12 -3.72
C ASP A 82 -17.22 10.00 -3.61
N PRO A 83 -16.08 9.45 -3.13
CA PRO A 83 -14.86 10.22 -2.98
C PRO A 83 -14.19 10.53 -4.33
N TYR A 84 -14.55 9.81 -5.40
CA TYR A 84 -13.99 10.00 -6.75
C TYR A 84 -14.64 11.17 -7.50
N ALA A 85 -15.71 11.75 -6.97
CA ALA A 85 -16.32 12.97 -7.49
C ALA A 85 -15.49 14.24 -7.20
N LYS A 86 -14.44 14.13 -6.38
CA LYS A 86 -13.58 15.23 -5.93
C LYS A 86 -12.11 14.81 -6.06
N ASP A 87 -11.22 15.77 -6.24
CA ASP A 87 -9.79 15.52 -6.09
C ASP A 87 -9.46 15.40 -4.60
N ALA A 88 -8.92 14.25 -4.19
CA ALA A 88 -8.54 13.98 -2.80
C ALA A 88 -7.16 14.57 -2.45
N GLY A 89 -6.37 14.99 -3.44
CA GLY A 89 -5.01 15.48 -3.26
C GLY A 89 -4.01 14.40 -2.80
N PRO A 90 -2.73 14.76 -2.63
CA PRO A 90 -1.72 13.83 -2.14
C PRO A 90 -1.87 13.56 -0.64
N SER A 91 -1.70 12.29 -0.25
CA SER A 91 -1.53 11.91 1.16
C SER A 91 -0.12 12.26 1.64
N ALA A 92 0.00 13.20 2.58
CA ALA A 92 1.26 13.66 3.16
C ALA A 92 1.41 13.24 4.63
N GLY A 93 2.65 13.21 5.12
CA GLY A 93 2.96 12.84 6.50
C GLY A 93 3.04 11.34 6.74
N VAL A 94 2.83 10.92 7.98
CA VAL A 94 2.80 9.52 8.43
C VAL A 94 1.66 9.30 9.41
N CYS A 95 1.14 8.08 9.48
CA CYS A 95 0.11 7.73 10.45
C CYS A 95 0.74 7.06 11.67
N GLY A 96 0.45 7.59 12.86
CA GLY A 96 0.87 7.05 14.14
C GLY A 96 -0.30 6.48 14.92
N MET A 97 -0.10 5.31 15.53
CA MET A 97 -0.94 4.78 16.60
C MET A 97 -0.43 5.34 17.93
N VAL A 98 -1.28 6.04 18.68
CA VAL A 98 -0.92 6.60 19.98
C VAL A 98 -1.74 5.88 21.05
N PRO A 99 -1.12 5.09 21.94
CA PRO A 99 -1.81 4.49 23.07
C PRO A 99 -2.39 5.56 23.98
N THR A 100 -3.65 5.40 24.38
CA THR A 100 -4.34 6.27 25.34
C THR A 100 -4.58 5.57 26.67
N ASP A 101 -4.76 4.25 26.63
CA ASP A 101 -4.76 3.36 27.80
C ASP A 101 -4.19 1.99 27.39
N VAL A 102 -2.97 1.68 27.84
CA VAL A 102 -2.30 0.41 27.50
C VAL A 102 -2.97 -0.78 28.19
N ALA A 103 -3.46 -0.62 29.42
CA ALA A 103 -4.10 -1.69 30.17
C ALA A 103 -5.46 -2.08 29.54
N ALA A 104 -6.22 -1.10 29.09
CA ALA A 104 -7.48 -1.31 28.37
C ALA A 104 -7.31 -1.44 26.84
N ARG A 105 -6.08 -1.36 26.33
CA ARG A 105 -5.71 -1.42 24.91
C ARG A 105 -6.51 -0.44 24.05
N ARG A 106 -6.59 0.82 24.51
CA ARG A 106 -7.23 1.93 23.80
C ARG A 106 -6.19 2.78 23.10
N TYR A 107 -6.50 3.19 21.88
CA TYR A 107 -5.61 4.03 21.09
C TYR A 107 -6.38 5.05 20.26
N ARG A 108 -5.66 6.06 19.81
CA ARG A 108 -6.07 6.99 18.76
C ARG A 108 -5.11 6.92 17.58
N LEU A 109 -5.59 7.31 16.41
CA LEU A 109 -4.75 7.48 15.21
C LEU A 109 -4.58 8.97 14.95
N GLU A 110 -3.37 9.37 14.58
CA GLU A 110 -3.06 10.76 14.26
C GLU A 110 -2.08 10.82 13.08
N THR A 111 -2.33 11.78 12.18
CA THR A 111 -1.40 12.11 11.10
C THR A 111 -0.33 13.04 11.65
N PHE A 112 0.92 12.63 11.55
CA PHE A 112 2.09 13.41 11.94
C PHE A 112 2.87 13.86 10.70
N ALA A 113 3.70 14.89 10.86
CA ALA A 113 4.57 15.35 9.79
C ALA A 113 5.60 14.29 9.37
N ASP A 114 6.17 13.57 10.34
CA ASP A 114 7.20 12.56 10.13
C ASP A 114 7.23 11.53 11.29
N VAL A 115 8.11 10.53 11.16
CA VAL A 115 8.26 9.44 12.14
C VAL A 115 8.78 9.96 13.49
N THR A 116 9.60 11.02 13.50
CA THR A 116 10.13 11.60 14.74
C THR A 116 9.01 12.23 15.57
N ALA A 117 8.05 12.90 14.93
CA ALA A 117 6.87 13.45 15.58
C ALA A 117 5.97 12.35 16.18
N VAL A 118 5.85 11.19 15.52
CA VAL A 118 5.14 10.03 16.08
C VAL A 118 5.78 9.59 17.40
N SER A 119 7.10 9.40 17.41
CA SER A 119 7.84 8.99 18.60
C SER A 119 7.78 10.03 19.72
N ALA A 120 7.85 11.32 19.39
CA ALA A 120 7.72 12.41 20.37
C ALA A 120 6.35 12.43 21.06
N ALA A 121 5.30 11.97 20.37
CA ALA A 121 3.96 11.81 20.92
C ALA A 121 3.75 10.50 21.70
N GLY A 122 4.79 9.69 21.89
CA GLY A 122 4.69 8.36 22.50
C GLY A 122 3.96 7.34 21.62
N GLY A 123 3.84 7.62 20.32
CA GLY A 123 3.18 6.76 19.36
C GLY A 123 4.10 5.75 18.68
N VAL A 124 3.48 4.83 17.95
CA VAL A 124 4.11 3.83 17.09
C VAL A 124 3.75 4.12 15.64
N LEU A 125 4.75 4.19 14.76
CA LEU A 125 4.50 4.34 13.32
C LEU A 125 3.68 3.14 12.83
N THR A 126 2.55 3.43 12.17
CA THR A 126 1.66 2.38 11.67
C THR A 126 1.67 2.25 10.15
N HIS A 127 1.88 3.35 9.42
CA HIS A 127 2.22 3.36 7.99
C HIS A 127 2.68 4.77 7.57
N HIS A 128 3.29 4.86 6.40
CA HIS A 128 3.64 6.13 5.75
C HIS A 128 2.42 6.72 5.03
N GLY A 129 2.31 8.04 4.92
CA GLY A 129 1.11 8.74 4.46
C GLY A 129 0.15 9.07 5.62
N ALA A 130 -0.75 10.03 5.39
CA ALA A 130 -1.78 10.44 6.35
C ALA A 130 -2.67 9.27 6.76
N CYS A 131 -3.15 9.30 7.99
CA CYS A 131 -4.18 8.37 8.44
C CYS A 131 -5.46 8.51 7.60
N GLY A 132 -6.16 7.40 7.38
CA GLY A 132 -7.41 7.33 6.67
C GLY A 132 -8.26 6.17 7.15
N VAL A 133 -9.37 5.91 6.46
CA VAL A 133 -10.42 5.01 6.94
C VAL A 133 -9.99 3.54 7.06
N CYS A 134 -8.86 3.15 6.45
CA CYS A 134 -8.26 1.82 6.55
C CYS A 134 -7.04 1.77 7.49
N SER A 135 -6.74 2.83 8.24
CA SER A 135 -5.55 2.92 9.09
C SER A 135 -5.66 2.17 10.41
N THR A 136 -6.84 1.64 10.75
CA THR A 136 -7.09 0.90 11.99
C THR A 136 -6.19 -0.33 12.14
N LEU A 137 -5.98 -0.77 13.38
CA LEU A 137 -5.25 -2.02 13.64
C LEU A 137 -6.06 -3.28 13.25
N ASP A 138 -7.39 -3.20 13.22
CA ASP A 138 -8.24 -4.27 12.69
C ASP A 138 -8.01 -4.47 11.17
N ASP A 139 -7.98 -3.37 10.40
CA ASP A 139 -7.70 -3.42 8.96
C ASP A 139 -6.24 -3.81 8.68
N LEU A 140 -5.30 -3.39 9.53
CA LEU A 140 -3.92 -3.89 9.46
C LEU A 140 -3.85 -5.40 9.67
N ALA A 141 -4.58 -5.94 10.65
CA ALA A 141 -4.59 -7.38 10.91
C ALA A 141 -5.10 -8.15 9.69
N LEU A 142 -6.16 -7.68 9.03
CA LEU A 142 -6.65 -8.26 7.78
C LEU A 142 -5.58 -8.20 6.67
N TYR A 143 -4.96 -7.03 6.44
CA TYR A 143 -3.91 -6.88 5.42
C TYR A 143 -2.69 -7.78 5.67
N ALA A 144 -2.36 -8.03 6.93
CA ALA A 144 -1.24 -8.87 7.32
C ALA A 144 -1.57 -10.38 7.25
N GLU A 145 -2.81 -10.77 7.54
CA GLU A 145 -3.27 -12.16 7.52
C GLU A 145 -3.43 -12.72 6.11
N ALA A 146 -3.87 -11.88 5.16
CA ALA A 146 -4.18 -12.29 3.79
C ALA A 146 -3.21 -11.65 2.77
N PRO A 147 -2.13 -12.36 2.38
CA PRO A 147 -1.15 -11.85 1.41
C PRO A 147 -1.74 -11.53 0.03
N ASP A 148 -2.84 -12.19 -0.34
CA ASP A 148 -3.62 -11.92 -1.54
C ASP A 148 -5.07 -11.53 -1.19
N LEU A 149 -5.28 -10.23 -0.93
CA LEU A 149 -6.62 -9.66 -0.81
C LEU A 149 -7.20 -9.20 -2.14
N GLY A 150 -6.40 -9.16 -3.22
CA GLY A 150 -6.85 -8.67 -4.52
C GLY A 150 -7.93 -9.58 -5.11
N ALA A 151 -7.71 -10.89 -5.06
CA ALA A 151 -8.66 -11.89 -5.56
C ALA A 151 -10.01 -11.86 -4.82
N PRO A 152 -10.09 -11.96 -3.48
CA PRO A 152 -11.39 -11.93 -2.78
C PRO A 152 -12.12 -10.59 -2.90
N VAL A 153 -11.39 -9.46 -2.92
CA VAL A 153 -12.01 -8.13 -3.17
C VAL A 153 -12.61 -8.06 -4.58
N ARG A 154 -11.88 -8.54 -5.60
CA ARG A 154 -12.39 -8.64 -6.98
C ARG A 154 -13.64 -9.53 -7.03
N GLN A 155 -13.63 -10.65 -6.34
CA GLN A 155 -14.78 -11.56 -6.28
C GLN A 155 -16.01 -10.88 -5.68
N CYS A 156 -15.86 -10.12 -4.59
CA CYS A 156 -16.95 -9.31 -4.06
C CYS A 156 -17.53 -8.36 -5.12
N GLY A 157 -16.68 -7.70 -5.91
CA GLY A 157 -17.13 -6.82 -7.01
C GLY A 157 -17.97 -7.54 -8.08
N ILE A 158 -17.62 -8.80 -8.38
CA ILE A 158 -18.35 -9.65 -9.34
C ILE A 158 -19.68 -10.13 -8.73
N ASP A 159 -19.65 -10.72 -7.54
CA ASP A 159 -20.81 -11.35 -6.89
C ASP A 159 -21.93 -10.34 -6.59
N THR A 160 -21.54 -9.09 -6.35
CA THR A 160 -22.47 -8.01 -5.96
C THR A 160 -22.75 -7.02 -7.10
N PHE A 161 -22.28 -7.31 -8.31
CA PHE A 161 -22.37 -6.44 -9.49
C PHE A 161 -23.77 -5.86 -9.75
N SER A 162 -24.81 -6.68 -9.57
CA SER A 162 -26.22 -6.34 -9.78
C SER A 162 -26.97 -5.93 -8.49
N GLN A 163 -26.33 -6.04 -7.33
CA GLN A 163 -26.94 -5.86 -6.01
C GLN A 163 -26.69 -4.47 -5.41
N GLY A 164 -25.81 -3.67 -6.04
CA GLY A 164 -25.53 -2.29 -5.67
C GLY A 164 -24.44 -2.13 -4.60
N PHE A 165 -24.14 -0.87 -4.27
CA PHE A 165 -23.01 -0.47 -3.43
C PHE A 165 -23.00 -1.16 -2.05
N GLU A 166 -24.11 -1.11 -1.31
CA GLU A 166 -24.17 -1.70 0.04
C GLU A 166 -24.01 -3.22 0.07
N ALA A 167 -24.39 -3.92 -1.01
CA ALA A 167 -24.11 -5.35 -1.10
C ALA A 167 -22.61 -5.61 -1.22
N ASN A 168 -21.89 -4.80 -2.02
CA ASN A 168 -20.44 -4.89 -2.12
C ASN A 168 -19.75 -4.56 -0.79
N VAL A 169 -20.19 -3.50 -0.10
CA VAL A 169 -19.71 -3.15 1.25
C VAL A 169 -19.87 -4.33 2.21
N ARG A 170 -21.05 -4.96 2.27
CA ARG A 170 -21.28 -6.12 3.15
C ARG A 170 -20.38 -7.31 2.80
N CYS A 171 -20.16 -7.59 1.51
CA CYS A 171 -19.23 -8.63 1.09
C CYS A 171 -17.80 -8.35 1.58
N LEU A 172 -17.33 -7.10 1.42
CA LEU A 172 -16.00 -6.68 1.87
C LEU A 172 -15.88 -6.72 3.40
N GLN A 173 -16.92 -6.33 4.14
CA GLN A 173 -16.94 -6.47 5.60
C GLN A 173 -16.87 -7.94 6.03
N ALA A 174 -17.47 -8.87 5.28
CA ALA A 174 -17.36 -10.30 5.56
C ALA A 174 -15.94 -10.86 5.34
N LEU A 175 -15.08 -10.16 4.59
CA LEU A 175 -13.64 -10.45 4.52
C LEU A 175 -12.89 -9.98 5.78
N GLY A 176 -13.50 -9.12 6.60
CA GLY A 176 -12.92 -8.61 7.85
C GLY A 176 -12.61 -7.11 7.86
N PHE A 177 -12.90 -6.38 6.78
CA PHE A 177 -12.71 -4.92 6.75
C PHE A 177 -13.65 -4.23 7.73
N THR A 178 -13.16 -3.17 8.38
CA THR A 178 -14.05 -2.22 9.06
C THR A 178 -14.99 -1.57 8.05
N ARG A 179 -16.19 -1.14 8.48
CA ARG A 179 -17.19 -0.57 7.56
C ARG A 179 -16.66 0.62 6.74
N PRO A 180 -15.96 1.62 7.34
CA PRO A 180 -15.38 2.71 6.57
C PRO A 180 -14.33 2.24 5.54
N CYS A 181 -13.48 1.27 5.89
CA CYS A 181 -12.52 0.71 4.96
C CYS A 181 -13.19 -0.10 3.83
N ALA A 182 -14.23 -0.87 4.14
CA ALA A 182 -15.04 -1.58 3.16
C ALA A 182 -15.73 -0.62 2.17
N GLN A 183 -16.21 0.54 2.65
CA GLN A 183 -16.83 1.55 1.80
C GLN A 183 -15.85 2.16 0.79
N ILE A 184 -14.63 2.53 1.19
CA ILE A 184 -13.64 3.04 0.22
C ILE A 184 -13.21 1.95 -0.78
N TRP A 185 -13.12 0.68 -0.37
CA TRP A 185 -12.91 -0.43 -1.31
C TRP A 185 -14.08 -0.64 -2.28
N ALA A 186 -15.31 -0.45 -1.83
CA ALA A 186 -16.49 -0.52 -2.69
C ALA A 186 -16.54 0.63 -3.70
N TRP A 187 -16.19 1.84 -3.27
CA TRP A 187 -16.04 2.99 -4.18
C TRP A 187 -14.90 2.76 -5.18
N ASN A 188 -13.77 2.21 -4.75
CA ASN A 188 -12.68 1.85 -5.65
C ASN A 188 -13.14 0.82 -6.69
N THR A 189 -13.85 -0.22 -6.26
CA THR A 189 -14.43 -1.23 -7.15
C THR A 189 -15.35 -0.60 -8.19
N ALA A 190 -16.25 0.29 -7.77
CA ALA A 190 -17.17 0.98 -8.68
C ALA A 190 -16.44 1.91 -9.67
N HIS A 191 -15.46 2.68 -9.18
CA HIS A 191 -14.68 3.58 -10.03
C HIS A 191 -13.80 2.83 -11.02
N THR A 192 -13.07 1.79 -10.58
CA THR A 192 -12.27 0.92 -11.44
C THR A 192 -13.13 0.22 -12.48
N ARG A 193 -14.33 -0.24 -12.12
CA ARG A 193 -15.29 -0.74 -13.10
C ARG A 193 -15.68 0.33 -14.12
N SER A 194 -15.84 1.60 -13.73
CA SER A 194 -16.20 2.67 -14.66
C SER A 194 -15.08 3.07 -15.63
N LYS A 195 -13.81 2.94 -15.21
CA LYS A 195 -12.63 3.42 -15.98
C LYS A 195 -11.82 2.31 -16.64
N CYS A 196 -11.82 1.12 -16.05
CA CYS A 196 -10.90 0.02 -16.35
C CYS A 196 -11.64 -1.28 -16.69
N LEU A 197 -12.93 -1.24 -17.02
CA LEU A 197 -13.72 -2.45 -17.31
C LEU A 197 -13.06 -3.33 -18.37
N GLU A 198 -12.71 -2.74 -19.52
CA GLU A 198 -12.14 -3.49 -20.65
C GLU A 198 -10.84 -4.21 -20.29
N PRO A 199 -9.77 -3.54 -19.80
CA PRO A 199 -8.55 -4.26 -19.42
C PRO A 199 -8.80 -5.26 -18.29
N CYS A 200 -9.70 -4.99 -17.34
CA CYS A 200 -9.98 -5.93 -16.27
C CYS A 200 -10.76 -7.17 -16.70
N VAL A 201 -11.66 -7.06 -17.66
CA VAL A 201 -12.32 -8.23 -18.28
C VAL A 201 -11.33 -9.03 -19.12
N LEU A 202 -10.47 -8.36 -19.89
CA LEU A 202 -9.46 -9.02 -20.72
C LEU A 202 -8.38 -9.72 -19.91
N GLU A 203 -8.00 -9.16 -18.76
CA GLU A 203 -7.05 -9.82 -17.87
C GLU A 203 -7.69 -10.95 -17.05
N GLY A 204 -8.93 -10.78 -16.58
CA GLY A 204 -9.66 -11.83 -15.87
C GLY A 204 -8.86 -12.41 -14.70
N ASP A 205 -8.59 -13.72 -14.74
CA ASP A 205 -7.79 -14.45 -13.75
C ASP A 205 -6.32 -14.64 -14.14
N LYS A 206 -5.84 -13.91 -15.14
CA LYS A 206 -4.41 -13.92 -15.48
C LYS A 206 -3.57 -13.39 -14.32
N PRO A 207 -2.28 -13.74 -14.29
CA PRO A 207 -1.40 -13.30 -13.22
C PRO A 207 -1.30 -11.77 -13.10
N TYR A 208 -0.95 -11.32 -11.89
CA TYR A 208 -0.80 -9.91 -11.55
C TYR A 208 0.37 -9.24 -12.27
N HIS A 209 1.40 -10.01 -12.63
CA HIS A 209 2.57 -9.49 -13.31
C HIS A 209 2.79 -10.14 -14.67
N LEU A 210 3.38 -9.34 -15.55
CA LEU A 210 4.02 -9.76 -16.78
C LEU A 210 5.39 -10.38 -16.47
N SER A 211 6.00 -11.05 -17.44
CA SER A 211 7.31 -11.70 -17.27
C SER A 211 8.47 -10.73 -17.01
N ASP A 212 8.29 -9.44 -17.28
CA ASP A 212 9.27 -8.40 -16.97
C ASP A 212 9.09 -7.80 -15.55
N GLY A 213 8.14 -8.33 -14.76
CA GLY A 213 7.80 -7.82 -13.43
C GLY A 213 6.84 -6.63 -13.43
N GLY A 214 6.46 -6.12 -14.60
CA GLY A 214 5.43 -5.09 -14.74
C GLY A 214 4.05 -5.61 -14.37
N LEU A 215 3.11 -4.72 -14.05
CA LEU A 215 1.72 -5.10 -13.79
C LEU A 215 0.98 -5.49 -15.06
N ASN A 216 0.00 -6.39 -14.92
CA ASN A 216 -0.99 -6.61 -15.97
C ASN A 216 -1.83 -5.35 -16.24
N ALA A 217 -2.55 -5.31 -17.37
CA ALA A 217 -3.23 -4.10 -17.82
C ALA A 217 -4.35 -3.64 -16.86
N CYS A 218 -5.03 -4.57 -16.18
CA CYS A 218 -6.07 -4.26 -15.21
C CYS A 218 -5.51 -3.53 -13.98
N LEU A 219 -4.49 -4.10 -13.34
CA LEU A 219 -3.88 -3.51 -12.16
C LEU A 219 -3.18 -2.19 -12.48
N ALA A 220 -2.52 -2.09 -13.64
CA ALA A 220 -1.93 -0.84 -14.11
C ALA A 220 -2.97 0.27 -14.34
N CYS A 221 -4.17 -0.11 -14.81
CA CYS A 221 -5.29 0.84 -14.94
C CYS A 221 -5.83 1.27 -13.57
N ASP A 222 -6.11 0.32 -12.66
CA ASP A 222 -6.58 0.61 -11.30
C ASP A 222 -5.60 1.54 -10.54
N GLU A 223 -4.30 1.27 -10.61
CA GLU A 223 -3.26 2.08 -9.97
C GLU A 223 -3.27 3.54 -10.45
N ARG A 224 -3.58 3.77 -11.73
CA ARG A 224 -3.57 5.08 -12.37
C ARG A 224 -4.87 5.83 -12.16
N GLU A 225 -6.01 5.17 -12.39
CA GLU A 225 -7.32 5.81 -12.41
C GLU A 225 -7.92 5.90 -11.00
N SER A 226 -7.81 4.84 -10.21
CA SER A 226 -8.47 4.75 -8.89
C SER A 226 -7.49 4.93 -7.72
N GLY A 227 -6.21 4.61 -7.95
CA GLY A 227 -5.15 4.64 -6.95
C GLY A 227 -4.99 5.97 -6.19
N PRO A 228 -4.98 7.15 -6.84
CA PRO A 228 -4.77 8.42 -6.14
C PRO A 228 -5.81 8.69 -5.05
N VAL A 229 -7.10 8.65 -5.40
CA VAL A 229 -8.21 8.87 -4.46
C VAL A 229 -8.27 7.75 -3.41
N PHE A 230 -8.12 6.48 -3.82
CA PHE A 230 -8.11 5.36 -2.89
C PHE A 230 -7.03 5.53 -1.81
N LYS A 231 -5.79 5.83 -2.21
CA LYS A 231 -4.66 6.01 -1.28
C LYS A 231 -4.89 7.19 -0.33
N ALA A 232 -5.47 8.28 -0.82
CA ALA A 232 -5.76 9.46 -0.01
C ALA A 232 -6.83 9.19 1.06
N VAL A 233 -7.92 8.51 0.70
CA VAL A 233 -9.04 8.24 1.63
C VAL A 233 -8.75 7.04 2.54
N ALA A 234 -8.20 5.96 2.00
CA ALA A 234 -7.86 4.76 2.77
C ALA A 234 -6.75 5.05 3.79
N GLY A 235 -5.78 5.92 3.43
CA GLY A 235 -4.59 6.23 4.22
C GLY A 235 -3.58 5.08 4.25
N ARG A 236 -4.04 3.88 4.60
CA ARG A 236 -3.24 2.65 4.60
C ARG A 236 -3.35 1.91 3.27
N THR A 237 -2.20 1.53 2.74
CA THR A 237 -2.05 0.47 1.74
C THR A 237 -1.05 -0.56 2.23
N ARG A 238 -1.04 -1.75 1.63
CA ARG A 238 -0.02 -2.76 1.97
C ARG A 238 1.42 -2.26 1.71
N ARG A 239 1.63 -1.44 0.67
CA ARG A 239 2.92 -0.83 0.28
C ARG A 239 3.46 0.15 1.33
N ASN A 240 2.65 1.13 1.74
CA ASN A 240 3.09 2.15 2.70
C ASN A 240 3.14 1.63 4.15
N THR A 241 2.69 0.40 4.36
CA THR A 241 2.77 -0.35 5.62
C THR A 241 3.98 -1.29 5.64
N GLY A 242 4.65 -1.51 4.51
CA GLY A 242 5.78 -2.45 4.45
C GLY A 242 5.37 -3.93 4.53
N LEU A 243 4.15 -4.28 4.12
CA LEU A 243 3.69 -5.68 4.06
C LEU A 243 4.03 -6.30 2.71
N ALA A 244 4.57 -7.52 2.74
CA ALA A 244 4.80 -8.33 1.55
C ALA A 244 3.48 -8.98 1.07
N THR A 245 3.12 -8.78 -0.20
CA THR A 245 1.82 -9.22 -0.77
C THR A 245 1.99 -9.94 -2.10
N ALA A 246 0.92 -10.55 -2.61
CA ALA A 246 0.91 -11.19 -3.91
C ALA A 246 1.15 -10.22 -5.09
N ILE A 247 0.98 -8.90 -4.89
CA ILE A 247 1.38 -7.87 -5.85
C ILE A 247 2.77 -7.38 -5.44
N CYS A 248 3.78 -7.74 -6.23
CA CYS A 248 5.18 -7.45 -5.96
C CYS A 248 5.55 -6.07 -6.50
N ARG A 249 6.46 -5.39 -5.81
CA ARG A 249 6.82 -3.99 -6.10
C ARG A 249 8.31 -3.77 -5.99
N PRO A 250 8.88 -2.80 -6.72
CA PRO A 250 10.24 -2.36 -6.45
C PRO A 250 10.40 -1.96 -4.98
N CYS A 251 11.56 -2.26 -4.40
CA CYS A 251 11.81 -2.03 -2.98
C CYS A 251 11.65 -0.56 -2.57
N GLU A 252 12.01 0.36 -3.47
CA GLU A 252 11.87 1.81 -3.33
C GLU A 252 10.41 2.30 -3.25
N GLU A 253 9.45 1.52 -3.72
CA GLU A 253 8.02 1.82 -3.60
C GLU A 253 7.40 1.34 -2.28
N THR A 254 8.19 0.62 -1.48
CA THR A 254 7.78 0.12 -0.17
C THR A 254 8.57 0.79 0.92
N ARG A 255 7.95 0.96 2.09
CA ARG A 255 8.61 1.59 3.22
C ARG A 255 8.55 0.69 4.45
N PRO A 256 9.68 0.49 5.14
CA PRO A 256 9.72 -0.38 6.31
C PRO A 256 8.90 0.21 7.45
N VAL A 257 8.19 -0.67 8.16
CA VAL A 257 7.47 -0.40 9.40
C VAL A 257 7.66 -1.60 10.33
N ALA A 258 8.04 -1.35 11.59
CA ALA A 258 8.38 -2.41 12.54
C ALA A 258 7.13 -3.11 13.14
N HIS A 259 6.03 -2.36 13.29
CA HIS A 259 4.77 -2.82 13.87
C HIS A 259 4.85 -3.27 15.34
N ASP A 260 5.72 -2.64 16.12
CA ASP A 260 5.95 -2.98 17.53
C ASP A 260 4.96 -2.22 18.42
N TYR A 261 3.72 -2.73 18.46
CA TYR A 261 2.67 -2.19 19.33
C TYR A 261 2.83 -2.73 20.77
N PRO A 262 2.58 -1.89 21.80
CA PRO A 262 2.75 -2.28 23.20
C PRO A 262 1.67 -3.25 23.71
#